data_AF-A0A847NQE6-F1
#
_entry.id   AF-A0A847NQE6-F1
#
_cell.length_a   1.000
_cell.length_b   1.000
_cell.length_c   1.000
_cell.angle_alpha   90.00
_cell.angle_beta   90.00
_cell.angle_gamma   90.00
#
_symmetry.space_group_name_H-M   'P 1'
#
loop_
_entity.id
_entity.type
_entity.pdbx_description
1 polymer ?
#
loop_
_entity_poly.entity_id
_entity_poly.type
_entity_poly.pdbx_seq_one_letter_code
_entity_poly.pdbx_strand_id
1 'polypeptide(L)'
;MADKLNKEVYIQDDEIDLGALFKTIFDYKHIVIGITLVFMVLGVFYASMQTKWFKTIAVVEVGHTMVNNEKNYITSYNKFSNDVLSLGASVIDDENTVFKSISVDHNITLDDEDILILGNGFYAISLVGSDKDASTSEINKIIDSIVLEHKIDLEYAMR
;
A
#
# COMPACT_ATOMS: atom_id res chain seq x y z
N MET A 1 -28.79 -79.49 -13.59
CA MET A 1 -29.50 -78.22 -13.33
C MET A 1 -28.51 -77.26 -12.72
N ALA A 2 -27.87 -76.44 -13.54
CA ALA A 2 -26.93 -75.42 -13.11
C ALA A 2 -27.27 -74.17 -13.92
N ASP A 3 -28.19 -73.38 -13.40
CA ASP A 3 -28.47 -72.07 -13.98
C ASP A 3 -27.74 -71.03 -13.14
N LYS A 4 -26.78 -70.38 -13.78
CA LYS A 4 -25.89 -69.39 -13.19
C LYS A 4 -26.69 -68.10 -13.04
N LEU A 5 -26.95 -67.69 -11.80
CA LEU A 5 -27.35 -66.31 -11.49
C LEU A 5 -26.16 -65.39 -11.75
N ASN A 6 -26.04 -64.94 -13.00
CA ASN A 6 -25.21 -63.79 -13.36
C ASN A 6 -25.94 -62.53 -12.90
N LYS A 7 -25.64 -62.08 -11.68
CA LYS A 7 -26.07 -60.78 -11.18
C LYS A 7 -25.18 -59.74 -11.86
N GLU A 8 -25.69 -59.12 -12.92
CA GLU A 8 -25.01 -58.00 -13.55
C GLU A 8 -24.84 -56.88 -12.51
N VAL A 9 -23.59 -56.68 -12.11
CA VAL A 9 -23.16 -55.51 -11.34
C VAL A 9 -23.21 -54.36 -12.33
N TYR A 10 -24.22 -53.50 -12.21
CA TYR A 10 -24.23 -52.19 -12.84
C TYR A 10 -23.01 -51.42 -12.31
N ILE A 11 -21.94 -51.42 -13.09
CA ILE A 11 -20.83 -50.49 -12.90
C ILE A 11 -21.42 -49.16 -13.35
N GLN A 12 -21.64 -48.26 -12.39
CA GLN A 12 -22.04 -46.89 -12.67
C GLN A 12 -20.83 -46.25 -13.35
N ASP A 13 -20.94 -45.97 -14.65
CA ASP A 13 -19.88 -45.31 -15.41
C ASP A 13 -19.44 -44.04 -14.66
N ASP A 14 -18.17 -44.02 -14.24
CA ASP A 14 -17.54 -42.98 -13.43
C ASP A 14 -17.16 -41.75 -14.28
N GLU A 15 -17.82 -41.58 -15.44
CA GLU A 15 -17.59 -40.50 -16.39
C GLU A 15 -18.51 -39.31 -16.07
N ILE A 16 -17.91 -38.15 -15.80
CA ILE A 16 -18.64 -36.91 -15.55
C ILE A 16 -19.21 -36.38 -16.87
N ASP A 17 -20.53 -36.48 -17.05
CA ASP A 17 -21.22 -35.86 -18.18
C ASP A 17 -21.31 -34.33 -18.02
N LEU A 18 -20.37 -33.63 -18.64
CA LEU A 18 -20.31 -32.16 -18.67
C LEU A 18 -21.53 -31.53 -19.36
N GLY A 19 -22.13 -32.21 -20.34
CA GLY A 19 -23.30 -31.71 -21.07
C GLY A 19 -24.53 -31.61 -20.16
N ALA A 20 -24.75 -32.63 -19.34
CA ALA A 20 -25.82 -32.64 -18.34
C ALA A 20 -25.62 -31.53 -17.27
N LEU A 21 -24.38 -31.29 -16.85
CA LEU A 21 -24.06 -30.21 -15.90
C LEU A 21 -24.31 -28.82 -16.49
N PHE A 22 -23.86 -28.55 -17.72
CA PHE A 22 -24.11 -27.27 -18.39
C PHE A 22 -25.60 -27.01 -18.60
N LYS A 23 -26.37 -28.04 -18.99
CA LYS A 23 -27.82 -27.94 -19.12
C LYS A 23 -28.48 -27.60 -17.80
N THR A 24 -28.07 -28.27 -16.71
CA THR A 24 -28.58 -27.99 -15.36
C THR A 24 -28.31 -26.55 -14.95
N ILE A 25 -27.10 -26.03 -15.18
CA ILE A 25 -26.77 -24.62 -14.90
C ILE A 25 -27.67 -23.67 -15.72
N PHE A 26 -27.93 -23.99 -16.99
CA PHE A 26 -28.77 -23.17 -17.87
C PHE A 26 -30.25 -23.20 -17.48
N ASP A 27 -30.75 -24.33 -17.01
CA ASP A 27 -32.12 -24.48 -16.49
C ASP A 27 -32.34 -23.61 -15.24
N TYR A 28 -31.31 -23.48 -14.41
CA TYR A 28 -31.30 -22.61 -13.22
C TYR A 28 -30.78 -21.18 -13.48
N LYS A 29 -30.74 -20.72 -14.74
CA LYS A 29 -30.19 -19.39 -15.11
C LYS A 29 -30.73 -18.23 -14.25
N HIS A 30 -32.00 -18.26 -13.87
CA HIS A 30 -32.61 -17.20 -13.06
C HIS A 30 -32.08 -17.20 -11.61
N ILE A 31 -31.82 -18.38 -11.04
CA ILE A 31 -31.19 -18.51 -9.72
C ILE A 31 -29.75 -18.02 -9.78
N VAL A 32 -29.00 -18.44 -10.81
CA VAL A 32 -27.62 -18.00 -11.03
C VAL A 32 -27.56 -16.47 -11.14
N ILE A 33 -28.38 -15.87 -12.00
CA ILE A 33 -28.48 -14.41 -12.16
C ILE A 33 -28.84 -13.73 -10.84
N GLY A 34 -29.82 -14.27 -10.10
CA GLY A 34 -30.24 -13.70 -8.81
C GLY A 34 -29.12 -13.68 -7.78
N ILE A 35 -28.42 -14.80 -7.62
CA ILE A 35 -27.29 -14.90 -6.68
C ILE A 35 -26.14 -13.98 -7.11
N THR A 36 -25.80 -13.95 -8.41
CA THR A 36 -24.78 -13.04 -8.93
C THR A 36 -25.14 -11.58 -8.69
N LEU A 37 -26.41 -11.19 -8.86
CA LEU A 37 -26.87 -9.83 -8.57
C LEU A 37 -26.73 -9.48 -7.08
N VAL A 38 -27.06 -10.41 -6.17
CA VAL A 38 -26.89 -10.18 -4.73
C VAL A 38 -25.41 -9.92 -4.40
N PHE A 39 -24.50 -10.79 -4.87
CA PHE A 39 -23.07 -10.59 -4.65
C PHE A 39 -22.53 -9.33 -5.33
N MET A 40 -23.05 -8.98 -6.50
CA MET A 40 -22.69 -7.74 -7.19
C MET A 40 -23.09 -6.51 -6.37
N VAL A 41 -24.31 -6.46 -5.85
CA VAL A 41 -24.78 -5.33 -5.02
C VAL A 41 -23.96 -5.25 -3.73
N LEU A 42 -23.71 -6.39 -3.07
CA LEU A 42 -22.85 -6.43 -1.88
C LEU A 42 -21.43 -5.95 -2.20
N GLY A 43 -20.86 -6.36 -3.33
CA GLY A 43 -19.55 -5.93 -3.79
C GLY A 43 -19.47 -4.42 -4.07
N VAL A 44 -20.48 -3.86 -4.74
CA VAL A 44 -20.57 -2.41 -5.00
C VAL A 44 -20.69 -1.64 -3.68
N PHE A 45 -21.53 -2.12 -2.75
CA PHE A 45 -21.71 -1.48 -1.45
C PHE A 45 -20.41 -1.49 -0.64
N TYR A 46 -19.73 -2.65 -0.60
CA TYR A 46 -18.45 -2.81 0.04
C TYR A 46 -17.37 -1.88 -0.56
N ALA A 47 -17.22 -1.88 -1.88
CA ALA A 47 -16.23 -1.05 -2.57
C ALA A 47 -16.49 0.45 -2.41
N SER A 48 -17.77 0.86 -2.32
CA SER A 48 -18.14 2.27 -2.14
C SER A 48 -17.87 2.78 -0.73
N MET A 49 -17.87 1.90 0.28
CA MET A 49 -17.57 2.24 1.68
C MET A 49 -16.08 2.19 2.02
N GLN A 50 -15.25 1.61 1.15
CA GLN A 50 -13.84 1.45 1.42
C GLN A 50 -13.12 2.81 1.35
N THR A 51 -12.51 3.21 2.46
CA THR A 51 -11.67 4.41 2.51
C THR A 51 -10.48 4.24 1.56
N LYS A 52 -10.34 5.19 0.63
CA LYS A 52 -9.15 5.27 -0.23
C LYS A 52 -7.99 5.84 0.58
N TRP A 53 -6.85 5.19 0.50
CA TRP A 53 -5.62 5.64 1.14
C TRP A 53 -4.64 6.08 0.06
N PHE A 54 -4.13 7.30 0.20
CA PHE A 54 -3.16 7.91 -0.70
C PHE A 54 -1.80 7.95 -0.02
N LYS A 55 -0.75 7.57 -0.75
CA LYS A 55 0.64 7.73 -0.32
C LYS A 55 1.20 9.01 -0.91
N THR A 56 1.47 9.99 -0.06
CA THR A 56 2.16 11.23 -0.45
C THR A 56 3.63 11.08 -0.15
N ILE A 57 4.49 11.37 -1.14
CA ILE A 57 5.94 11.18 -1.03
C ILE A 57 6.62 12.52 -1.28
N ALA A 58 7.48 12.93 -0.35
CA ALA A 58 8.38 14.06 -0.54
C ALA A 58 9.82 13.57 -0.50
N VAL A 59 10.59 13.96 -1.51
CA VAL A 59 12.02 13.67 -1.59
C VAL A 59 12.77 14.91 -1.17
N VAL A 60 13.64 14.77 -0.17
CA VAL A 60 14.44 15.86 0.35
C VAL A 60 15.92 15.53 0.25
N GLU A 61 16.74 16.53 -0.09
CA GLU A 61 18.20 16.45 0.04
C GLU A 61 18.61 17.14 1.34
N VAL A 62 19.40 16.43 2.14
CA VAL A 62 20.00 17.00 3.34
C VAL A 62 21.10 18.00 2.98
N GLY A 63 21.22 19.07 3.77
CA GLY A 63 22.28 20.05 3.63
C GLY A 63 23.67 19.40 3.63
N HIS A 64 24.59 19.91 2.81
CA HIS A 64 25.95 19.40 2.74
C HIS A 64 26.97 20.51 2.59
N THR A 65 28.19 20.22 3.03
CA THR A 65 29.38 21.02 2.75
C THR A 65 30.20 20.34 1.65
N MET A 66 31.07 21.09 0.99
CA MET A 66 32.03 20.51 0.04
C MET A 66 33.39 20.40 0.74
N VAL A 67 33.87 19.18 0.94
CA VAL A 67 35.22 18.90 1.47
C VAL A 67 35.97 18.12 0.42
N ASN A 68 37.11 18.63 -0.06
CA ASN A 68 37.91 17.99 -1.11
C ASN A 68 37.11 17.60 -2.37
N ASN A 69 36.14 18.44 -2.77
CA ASN A 69 35.26 18.19 -3.92
C ASN A 69 34.29 16.99 -3.74
N GLU A 70 34.06 16.56 -2.50
CA GLU A 70 33.06 15.57 -2.10
C GLU A 70 32.00 16.20 -1.20
N LYS A 71 30.74 15.76 -1.37
CA LYS A 71 29.62 16.20 -0.51
C LYS A 71 29.74 15.54 0.87
N ASN A 72 29.82 16.36 1.91
CA ASN A 72 29.74 15.92 3.30
C ASN A 72 28.42 16.40 3.92
N TYR A 73 27.47 15.48 4.08
CA TYR A 73 26.11 15.76 4.56
C TYR A 73 26.07 16.05 6.06
N ILE A 74 25.26 17.02 6.48
CA ILE A 74 25.20 17.49 7.87
C ILE A 74 24.44 16.55 8.81
N THR A 75 23.60 15.67 8.27
CA THR A 75 22.89 14.67 9.06
C THR A 75 22.91 13.31 8.38
N SER A 76 22.85 12.26 9.19
CA SER A 76 22.72 10.88 8.73
C SER A 76 21.25 10.49 8.64
N TYR A 77 20.97 9.43 7.90
CA TYR A 77 19.62 8.88 7.78
C TYR A 77 18.95 8.63 9.13
N ASN A 78 19.66 8.00 10.08
CA ASN A 78 19.05 7.65 11.37
C ASN A 78 18.62 8.89 12.15
N LYS A 79 19.43 9.95 12.15
CA LYS A 79 19.08 11.22 12.80
C LYS A 79 17.91 11.87 12.07
N PHE A 80 18.00 12.03 10.75
CA PHE A 80 16.93 12.61 9.93
C PHE A 80 15.59 11.86 10.09
N SER A 81 15.63 10.52 10.02
CA SER A 81 14.45 9.65 10.19
C SER A 81 13.83 9.84 11.56
N ASN A 82 14.62 9.88 12.63
CA ASN A 82 14.12 10.14 13.97
C ASN A 82 13.48 11.53 14.10
N ASP A 83 14.07 12.57 13.52
CA ASP A 83 13.52 13.94 13.54
C ASP A 83 12.14 13.98 12.86
N VAL A 84 12.03 13.37 11.67
CA VAL A 84 10.76 13.27 10.93
C VAL A 84 9.71 12.48 11.70
N LEU A 85 10.07 11.30 12.23
CA LEU A 85 9.14 10.42 12.92
C LEU A 85 8.68 11.01 14.26
N SER A 86 9.57 11.74 14.96
CA SER A 86 9.22 12.45 16.20
C SER A 86 8.18 13.53 15.96
N LEU A 87 8.35 14.33 14.90
CA LEU A 87 7.35 15.34 14.50
C LEU A 87 6.06 14.69 14.00
N GLY A 88 6.21 13.65 13.18
CA GLY A 88 5.10 12.89 12.60
C GLY A 88 4.30 12.06 13.60
N ALA A 89 4.83 11.74 14.78
CA ALA A 89 4.10 11.01 15.81
C ALA A 89 2.84 11.76 16.27
N SER A 90 2.87 13.09 16.29
CA SER A 90 1.69 13.92 16.60
C SER A 90 0.62 13.88 15.51
N VAL A 91 1.00 13.53 14.28
CA VAL A 91 0.12 13.42 13.11
C VAL A 91 -0.60 12.07 13.12
N ILE A 92 0.10 11.02 13.55
CA ILE A 92 -0.42 9.65 13.68
C ILE A 92 -0.88 9.43 15.13
N ASP A 93 -1.89 10.19 15.55
CA ASP A 93 -2.60 9.97 16.80
C ASP A 93 -3.74 8.96 16.55
N ASP A 94 -4.03 8.09 17.52
CA ASP A 94 -5.12 7.11 17.47
C ASP A 94 -6.49 7.78 17.29
N GLU A 95 -6.62 9.05 17.69
CA GLU A 95 -7.82 9.87 17.47
C GLU A 95 -7.91 10.43 16.03
N ASN A 96 -6.80 10.46 15.29
CA ASN A 96 -6.73 11.01 13.94
C ASN A 96 -6.91 9.93 12.87
N THR A 97 -8.15 9.78 12.40
CA THR A 97 -8.49 8.82 11.32
C THR A 97 -8.05 9.25 9.91
N VAL A 98 -7.50 10.46 9.76
CA VAL A 98 -7.09 11.01 8.46
C VAL A 98 -5.75 10.41 8.01
N PHE A 99 -4.86 10.10 8.95
CA PHE A 99 -3.52 9.60 8.65
C PHE A 99 -3.31 8.21 9.23
N LYS A 100 -2.63 7.35 8.49
CA LYS A 100 -2.43 5.94 8.85
C LYS A 100 -1.00 5.63 9.25
N SER A 101 -0.04 6.22 8.56
CA SER A 101 1.37 5.94 8.78
C SER A 101 2.25 7.01 8.17
N ILE A 102 3.37 7.28 8.84
CA ILE A 102 4.49 8.04 8.30
C ILE A 102 5.73 7.16 8.29
N SER A 103 6.52 7.21 7.22
CA SER A 103 7.81 6.53 7.10
C SER A 103 8.86 7.42 6.46
N VAL A 104 10.11 7.05 6.67
CA VAL A 104 11.27 7.63 5.98
C VAL A 104 12.07 6.49 5.38
N ASP A 105 12.52 6.65 4.14
CA ASP A 105 13.18 5.60 3.38
C ASP A 105 14.34 6.19 2.52
N HIS A 106 15.31 5.35 2.16
CA HIS A 106 16.40 5.70 1.22
C HIS A 106 16.01 5.53 -0.25
N ASN A 107 14.80 5.04 -0.49
CA ASN A 107 14.31 4.72 -1.81
C ASN A 107 12.83 5.08 -1.89
N ILE A 108 12.32 5.12 -3.11
CA ILE A 108 10.91 5.30 -3.37
C ILE A 108 10.40 4.02 -4.00
N THR A 109 9.49 3.33 -3.32
CA THR A 109 8.66 2.31 -3.94
C THR A 109 7.57 3.03 -4.75
N LEU A 110 7.72 2.98 -6.07
CA LEU A 110 6.79 3.49 -7.08
C LEU A 110 5.93 2.33 -7.55
N ASP A 111 4.64 2.36 -7.23
CA ASP A 111 3.73 1.22 -7.42
C ASP A 111 4.32 -0.10 -6.89
N ASP A 112 3.61 -1.23 -6.99
CA ASP A 112 3.99 -2.45 -6.24
C ASP A 112 5.30 -3.13 -6.70
N GLU A 113 6.00 -2.61 -7.72
CA GLU A 113 7.17 -3.28 -8.31
C GLU A 113 8.39 -2.39 -8.62
N ASP A 114 8.24 -1.08 -8.85
CA ASP A 114 9.37 -0.23 -9.22
C ASP A 114 10.03 0.41 -7.99
N ILE A 115 11.35 0.28 -7.88
CA ILE A 115 12.13 0.91 -6.80
C ILE A 115 13.07 1.96 -7.41
N LEU A 116 12.83 3.22 -7.09
CA LEU A 116 13.77 4.30 -7.36
C LEU A 116 14.76 4.42 -6.20
N ILE A 117 16.01 4.06 -6.45
CA ILE A 117 17.11 4.24 -5.50
C ILE A 117 17.50 5.72 -5.49
N LEU A 118 17.47 6.35 -4.32
CA LEU A 118 17.90 7.73 -4.17
C LEU A 118 19.43 7.81 -4.02
N GLY A 119 20.01 8.92 -4.47
CA GLY A 119 21.42 9.21 -4.25
C GLY A 119 21.73 9.45 -2.78
N ASN A 120 23.02 9.48 -2.43
CA ASN A 120 23.42 9.80 -1.05
C ASN A 120 22.84 11.14 -0.58
N GLY A 121 22.44 11.18 0.69
CA GLY A 121 21.84 12.35 1.33
C GLY A 121 20.44 12.74 0.83
N PHE A 122 19.85 11.95 -0.07
CA PHE A 122 18.44 12.06 -0.43
C PHE A 122 17.63 11.05 0.37
N TYR A 123 16.54 11.51 0.95
CA TYR A 123 15.62 10.70 1.74
C TYR A 123 14.18 10.95 1.30
N ALA A 124 13.38 9.90 1.27
CA ALA A 124 11.95 9.98 0.98
C ALA A 124 11.16 9.95 2.28
N ILE A 125 10.32 10.96 2.50
CA ILE A 125 9.29 10.95 3.54
C ILE A 125 7.99 10.49 2.88
N SER A 126 7.37 9.45 3.42
CA SER A 126 6.07 8.96 2.96
C SER A 126 5.00 9.15 4.03
N LEU A 127 3.89 9.80 3.70
CA LEU A 127 2.70 9.90 4.55
C LEU A 127 1.53 9.23 3.85
N VAL A 128 0.88 8.30 4.55
CA VAL A 128 -0.33 7.64 4.08
C VAL A 128 -1.54 8.28 4.75
N GLY A 129 -2.44 8.88 3.97
CA GLY A 129 -3.65 9.53 4.47
C GLY A 129 -4.86 9.33 3.55
N SER A 130 -6.05 9.57 4.08
CA SER A 130 -7.32 9.43 3.35
C SER A 130 -7.65 10.65 2.48
N ASP A 131 -6.95 11.77 2.71
CA ASP A 131 -7.09 13.02 1.97
C ASP A 131 -5.74 13.49 1.42
N LYS A 132 -5.66 13.65 0.10
CA LYS A 132 -4.44 14.00 -0.63
C LYS A 132 -3.91 15.38 -0.24
N ASP A 133 -4.79 16.37 -0.10
CA ASP A 133 -4.40 17.75 0.13
C ASP A 133 -3.97 17.92 1.59
N ALA A 134 -4.69 17.27 2.52
CA ALA A 134 -4.31 17.21 3.92
C ALA A 134 -2.93 16.55 4.09
N SER A 135 -2.66 15.42 3.43
CA SER A 135 -1.35 14.76 3.48
C SER A 135 -0.23 15.63 2.92
N THR A 136 -0.48 16.35 1.82
CA THR A 136 0.51 17.27 1.25
C THR A 136 0.81 18.43 2.19
N SER A 137 -0.24 19.03 2.77
CA SER A 137 -0.09 20.11 3.75
C SER A 137 0.70 19.65 4.97
N GLU A 138 0.44 18.43 5.47
CA GLU A 138 1.08 17.95 6.70
C GLU A 138 2.55 17.58 6.49
N ILE A 139 2.88 16.91 5.37
CA ILE A 139 4.29 16.69 5.00
C ILE A 139 5.06 18.00 4.92
N ASN A 140 4.47 19.05 4.30
CA ASN A 140 5.14 20.34 4.18
C ASN A 140 5.45 20.96 5.56
N LYS A 141 4.52 20.88 6.53
CA LYS A 141 4.78 21.36 7.90
C LYS A 141 5.93 20.63 8.58
N ILE A 142 6.01 19.30 8.41
CA ILE A 142 7.11 18.50 8.95
C ILE A 142 8.43 18.92 8.33
N ILE A 143 8.47 19.05 6.99
CA ILE A 143 9.65 19.51 6.26
C ILE A 143 10.08 20.90 6.71
N ASP A 144 9.16 21.86 6.79
CA ASP A 144 9.47 23.24 7.20
C ASP A 144 10.06 23.30 8.61
N SER A 145 9.57 22.45 9.52
CA SER A 145 10.09 22.34 10.89
C SER A 145 11.53 21.81 10.90
N ILE A 146 11.82 20.79 10.10
CA ILE A 146 13.16 20.19 9.97
C ILE A 146 14.12 21.18 9.31
N VAL A 147 13.69 21.87 8.25
CA VAL A 147 14.51 22.87 7.55
C VAL A 147 14.91 23.98 8.50
N LEU A 148 13.99 24.45 9.36
CA LEU A 148 14.28 25.46 10.36
C LEU A 148 15.36 25.00 11.35
N GLU A 149 15.25 23.78 11.85
CA GLU A 149 16.22 23.18 12.78
C GLU A 149 17.59 22.98 12.11
N HIS A 150 17.61 22.37 10.94
CA HIS A 150 18.86 22.02 10.24
C HIS A 150 19.57 23.24 9.64
N LYS A 151 18.87 24.34 9.37
CA LYS A 151 19.50 25.61 8.97
C LYS A 151 20.43 26.14 10.07
N ILE A 152 20.02 26.01 11.35
CA ILE A 152 20.83 26.44 12.49
C ILE A 152 22.10 25.58 12.58
N ASP A 153 21.97 24.26 12.41
CA ASP A 153 23.10 23.32 12.41
C ASP A 153 24.09 23.61 11.27
N LEU A 154 23.58 23.89 10.06
CA LEU A 154 24.40 24.23 8.90
C LEU A 154 25.16 25.55 9.11
N GLU A 155 24.49 26.59 9.62
CA GLU A 155 25.13 27.87 9.93
C GLU A 155 26.25 27.73 10.98
N TYR A 156 26.09 26.82 11.94
CA TYR A 156 27.13 26.50 12.93
C TYR A 156 28.32 25.76 12.31
N ALA A 157 28.07 24.78 11.42
CA ALA A 157 29.11 23.99 10.77
C ALA A 157 29.97 24.79 9.78
N MET A 158 29.49 25.94 9.29
CA MET A 158 30.20 26.84 8.38
C MET A 158 31.08 27.88 9.09
N ARG A 159 31.02 27.99 10.42
CA ARG A 159 31.89 28.87 11.22
C ARG A 159 33.17 28.16 11.63
#